data_AF-A0AAD2CS88-F1
#
_entry.id   AF-A0AAD2CS88-F1
#
_cell.length_a   1.000
_cell.length_b   1.000
_cell.length_c   1.000
_cell.angle_alpha   90.00
_cell.angle_beta   90.00
_cell.angle_gamma   90.00
#
_symmetry.space_group_name_H-M   'P 1'
#
loop_
_entity.id
_entity.type
_entity.pdbx_description
1 polymer ?
#
loop_
_entity_poly.entity_id
_entity_poly.type
_entity_poly.pdbx_seq_one_letter_code
_entity_poly.pdbx_strand_id
1 'polypeptide(L)'
;MMQIKAKFDTDEGLNFIQQYYINQGLKKFGDDGKDAVDKELRQMLLRDCFTPKFVKDMFASERKKAQSAMMLLAEKQFQKTIKGRLVYQGNGTRE
;
A
#
# COMPACT_ATOMS: atom_id res chain seq x y z
N MET A 1 11.41 1.61 13.88
CA MET A 1 9.94 1.45 13.92
C MET A 1 9.32 2.56 13.10
N MET A 2 8.75 2.27 11.91
CA MET A 2 8.11 3.30 11.09
C MET A 2 6.60 3.06 11.11
N GLN A 3 5.92 3.81 11.97
CA GLN A 3 4.48 3.81 12.18
C GLN A 3 3.96 5.14 11.64
N ILE A 4 2.97 5.13 10.75
CA ILE A 4 2.40 6.37 10.20
C ILE A 4 1.04 6.59 10.85
N LYS A 5 0.90 7.68 11.61
CA LYS A 5 -0.36 8.12 12.23
C LYS A 5 -1.04 9.12 11.31
N ALA A 6 -2.22 8.78 10.79
CA ALA A 6 -3.04 9.70 10.01
C ALA A 6 -4.22 10.20 10.86
N LYS A 7 -4.43 11.52 10.90
CA LYS A 7 -5.52 12.19 11.63
C LYS A 7 -6.61 12.60 10.63
N PHE A 8 -7.86 12.29 10.93
CA PHE A 8 -9.03 12.74 10.16
C PHE A 8 -10.07 13.35 11.10
N ASP A 9 -10.59 14.52 10.73
CA ASP A 9 -11.70 15.17 11.43
C ASP A 9 -13.02 14.52 11.01
N THR A 10 -13.87 14.26 12.01
CA THR A 10 -15.23 13.74 11.83
C THR A 10 -16.19 14.58 12.70
N ASP A 11 -17.48 14.59 12.36
CA ASP A 11 -18.48 15.35 13.12
C ASP A 11 -18.58 14.90 14.60
N GLU A 12 -18.15 13.67 14.89
CA GLU A 12 -18.10 13.05 16.22
C GLU A 12 -16.74 13.21 16.94
N GLY A 13 -15.75 13.86 16.30
CA GLY A 13 -14.42 14.12 16.88
C GLY A 13 -13.24 13.71 16.00
N LEU A 14 -12.10 13.43 16.62
CA LEU A 14 -10.85 13.09 15.92
C LEU A 14 -10.64 11.58 15.80
N ASN A 15 -10.52 11.09 14.57
CA ASN A 15 -10.17 9.71 14.30
C ASN A 15 -8.71 9.56 13.87
N PHE A 16 -8.00 8.61 14.48
CA PHE A 16 -6.61 8.30 14.18
C PHE A 16 -6.49 6.91 13.55
N ILE A 17 -6.08 6.84 12.29
CA ILE A 17 -5.78 5.57 11.63
C ILE A 17 -4.29 5.31 11.71
N GLN A 18 -3.95 4.17 12.29
CA GLN A 18 -2.59 3.70 12.36
C GLN A 18 -2.26 2.82 11.16
N GLN A 19 -1.20 3.20 10.44
CA GLN A 19 -0.70 2.43 9.30
C GLN A 19 0.68 1.83 9.62
N TYR A 20 0.92 0.66 9.03
CA TYR A 20 2.15 -0.12 9.17
C TYR A 20 2.69 -0.47 7.79
N TYR A 21 4.01 -0.46 7.64
CA TYR A 21 4.69 -1.05 6.48
C TYR A 21 4.42 -2.54 6.40
N ILE A 22 4.39 -3.11 5.18
CA ILE A 22 4.09 -4.53 4.94
C ILE A 22 4.80 -5.49 5.91
N ASN A 23 6.11 -5.33 6.13
CA ASN A 23 6.88 -6.21 7.02
C ASN A 23 6.35 -6.22 8.47
N GLN A 24 5.88 -5.07 8.97
CA GLN A 24 5.33 -4.95 10.32
C GLN A 24 3.84 -5.25 10.35
N GLY A 25 3.11 -4.85 9.31
CA GLY A 25 1.70 -5.15 9.16
C GLY A 25 1.43 -6.65 9.08
N LEU A 26 2.24 -7.41 8.34
CA LEU A 26 2.13 -8.87 8.27
C LEU A 26 2.41 -9.54 9.62
N LYS A 27 3.39 -9.05 10.39
CA LYS A 27 3.63 -9.54 11.75
C LYS A 27 2.48 -9.25 12.70
N LYS A 28 1.78 -8.12 12.51
CA LYS A 28 0.68 -7.68 13.38
C LYS A 28 -0.65 -8.34 13.02
N PHE A 29 -0.95 -8.46 11.73
CA PHE A 29 -2.25 -8.86 11.22
C PHE A 29 -2.28 -10.29 10.67
N GLY A 30 -1.14 -10.98 10.57
CA GLY A 30 -1.08 -12.37 10.15
C GLY A 30 -1.70 -12.61 8.78
N ASP A 31 -2.58 -13.60 8.69
CA ASP A 31 -3.24 -14.01 7.45
C ASP A 31 -4.23 -12.96 6.91
N ASP A 32 -4.98 -12.27 7.78
CA ASP A 32 -5.83 -11.13 7.37
C ASP A 32 -5.02 -10.03 6.68
N GLY A 33 -3.77 -9.86 7.12
CA GLY A 33 -2.82 -8.95 6.49
C GLY A 33 -2.44 -9.40 5.07
N LYS A 34 -2.22 -10.70 4.85
CA LYS A 34 -1.91 -11.27 3.53
C LYS A 34 -3.11 -11.13 2.59
N ASP A 35 -4.29 -11.49 3.06
CA ASP A 35 -5.54 -11.37 2.30
C ASP A 35 -5.80 -9.92 1.87
N ALA A 36 -5.50 -8.95 2.75
CA ALA A 36 -5.62 -7.53 2.43
C ALA A 36 -4.61 -7.08 1.35
N VAL A 37 -3.39 -7.63 1.35
CA VAL A 37 -2.38 -7.35 0.30
C VAL A 37 -2.82 -7.95 -1.04
N ASP A 38 -3.23 -9.22 -1.03
CA ASP A 38 -3.66 -9.93 -2.24
C ASP A 38 -4.89 -9.28 -2.87
N LYS A 39 -5.85 -8.84 -2.04
CA LYS A 39 -7.02 -8.11 -2.51
C LYS A 39 -6.65 -6.80 -3.20
N GLU A 40 -5.72 -6.02 -2.63
CA GLU A 40 -5.27 -4.75 -3.21
C GLU A 40 -4.52 -4.98 -4.54
N LEU A 41 -3.57 -5.91 -4.57
CA LEU A 41 -2.82 -6.24 -5.79
C LEU A 41 -3.73 -6.78 -6.90
N ARG A 42 -4.68 -7.65 -6.54
CA ARG A 42 -5.68 -8.17 -7.47
C ARG A 42 -6.56 -7.05 -8.04
N GLN A 43 -6.95 -6.06 -7.24
CA GLN A 43 -7.72 -4.92 -7.75
C GLN A 43 -6.94 -4.11 -8.78
N MET A 44 -5.64 -3.90 -8.57
CA MET A 44 -4.81 -3.17 -9.53
C MET A 44 -4.65 -3.93 -10.84
N LEU A 45 -4.47 -5.26 -10.78
CA LEU A 45 -4.40 -6.12 -11.96
C LEU A 45 -5.74 -6.15 -12.72
N LEU A 46 -6.86 -6.30 -12.01
CA LEU A 46 -8.20 -6.36 -12.63
C LEU A 46 -8.65 -5.04 -13.25
N ARG A 47 -8.05 -3.92 -12.85
CA ARG A 47 -8.33 -2.59 -13.40
C ARG A 47 -7.32 -2.16 -14.46
N ASP A 48 -6.47 -3.09 -14.92
CA ASP A 48 -5.40 -2.83 -15.88
C ASP A 48 -4.50 -1.64 -15.48
N CYS A 49 -4.33 -1.40 -14.17
CA CYS A 49 -3.47 -0.31 -13.68
C CYS A 49 -1.99 -0.59 -13.97
N PHE A 50 -1.59 -1.86 -13.97
CA PHE A 50 -0.28 -2.31 -14.41
C PHE A 50 -0.30 -3.79 -14.80
N THR A 51 0.61 -4.18 -15.69
CA THR A 51 0.82 -5.57 -16.11
C THR A 51 2.13 -6.10 -15.53
N PRO A 52 2.17 -7.33 -15.01
CA PRO A 52 3.41 -7.94 -14.54
C PRO A 52 4.44 -8.02 -15.69
N LYS A 53 5.66 -7.52 -15.45
CA LYS A 53 6.78 -7.58 -16.39
C LYS A 53 8.02 -8.04 -15.64
N PHE A 54 8.78 -8.99 -16.19
CA PHE A 54 10.04 -9.38 -15.58
C PHE A 54 11.08 -8.29 -15.75
N VAL A 55 11.90 -8.10 -14.72
CA VAL A 55 12.96 -7.07 -14.74
C VAL A 55 13.96 -7.31 -15.88
N LYS A 56 14.25 -8.57 -16.23
CA LYS A 56 15.13 -8.93 -17.36
C LYS A 56 14.59 -8.45 -18.72
N ASP A 57 13.27 -8.37 -18.85
CA ASP A 57 12.59 -7.98 -20.10
C ASP A 57 12.38 -6.46 -20.19
N MET A 58 12.80 -5.70 -19.17
CA MET A 58 12.72 -4.23 -19.17
C MET A 58 13.88 -3.62 -19.98
N PHE A 59 13.59 -2.53 -20.68
CA PHE A 59 14.62 -1.68 -21.29
C PHE A 59 15.32 -0.82 -20.24
N ALA A 60 16.52 -0.32 -20.56
CA ALA A 60 17.26 0.58 -19.67
C ALA A 60 16.46 1.87 -19.37
N SER A 61 15.74 2.40 -20.35
CA SER A 61 14.86 3.57 -20.19
C SER A 61 13.68 3.31 -19.25
N GLU A 62 13.05 2.13 -19.33
CA GLU A 62 11.98 1.72 -18.42
C GLU A 62 12.50 1.55 -17.00
N ARG A 63 13.67 0.92 -16.82
CA ARG A 63 14.31 0.78 -15.50
C ARG A 63 14.61 2.14 -14.86
N LYS A 64 15.04 3.12 -15.65
CA LYS A 64 15.31 4.49 -15.16
C LYS A 64 14.02 5.20 -14.70
N LYS A 65 12.88 4.89 -15.31
CA LYS A 65 11.56 5.47 -14.96
C LYS A 65 10.80 4.66 -13.91
N ALA A 66 11.25 3.45 -13.59
CA ALA A 66 10.58 2.57 -12.64
C ALA A 66 10.56 3.20 -11.24
N GLN A 67 9.39 3.17 -10.60
CA GLN A 67 9.23 3.70 -9.25
C GLN A 67 9.06 2.58 -8.24
N SER A 68 9.76 2.71 -7.11
CA SER A 68 9.58 1.83 -5.97
C SER A 68 8.18 2.02 -5.39
N ALA A 69 7.43 0.94 -5.31
CA ALA A 69 6.15 0.89 -4.64
C ALA A 69 6.30 0.37 -3.21
N MET A 70 5.37 0.77 -2.35
CA MET A 70 5.32 0.42 -0.94
C MET A 70 3.91 0.01 -0.58
N MET A 71 3.78 -1.08 0.18
CA MET A 71 2.50 -1.56 0.67
C MET A 71 2.33 -1.20 2.15
N LEU A 72 1.21 -0.55 2.46
CA LEU A 72 0.82 -0.13 3.81
C LEU A 72 -0.43 -0.89 4.26
N LEU A 73 -0.43 -1.37 5.49
CA LEU A 73 -1.54 -2.09 6.11
C LEU A 73 -2.11 -1.26 7.27
N ALA A 74 -3.44 -1.18 7.30
CA ALA A 74 -4.16 -0.48 8.35
C ALA A 74 -5.48 -1.20 8.68
N GLU A 75 -5.85 -1.20 9.95
CA GLU A 75 -7.13 -1.72 10.40
C GLU A 75 -8.22 -0.67 10.21
N LYS A 76 -9.34 -1.06 9.60
CA LYS A 76 -10.57 -0.27 9.58
C LYS A 76 -11.37 -0.58 10.84
N GLN A 77 -11.30 0.31 11.82
CA GLN A 77 -11.92 0.10 13.13
C GLN A 77 -13.41 -0.23 13.06
N PHE A 78 -14.19 0.48 12.23
CA PHE A 78 -15.64 0.25 12.11
C PHE A 78 -15.98 -1.14 11.51
N GLN A 79 -15.23 -1.58 10.50
CA GLN A 79 -15.51 -2.83 9.78
C GLN A 79 -14.73 -4.02 10.34
N LYS A 80 -13.82 -3.81 11.29
CA LYS A 80 -12.85 -4.81 11.80
C LYS A 80 -12.15 -5.60 10.68
N THR A 81 -11.80 -4.90 9.61
CA THR A 81 -11.10 -5.49 8.45
C THR A 81 -9.77 -4.80 8.22
N ILE A 82 -8.80 -5.54 7.67
CA ILE A 82 -7.50 -4.99 7.30
C ILE A 82 -7.56 -4.47 5.85
N LYS A 83 -6.98 -3.29 5.63
CA LYS A 83 -6.88 -2.65 4.33
C LYS A 83 -5.40 -2.54 3.91
N GLY A 84 -5.07 -3.12 2.76
CA GLY A 84 -3.84 -2.84 2.03
C GLY A 84 -3.95 -1.54 1.24
N ARG A 85 -2.84 -0.81 1.11
CA ARG A 85 -2.71 0.36 0.24
C ARG A 85 -1.35 0.29 -0.44
N LEU A 86 -1.37 0.21 -1.76
CA LEU A 86 -0.15 0.34 -2.56
C LEU A 86 0.09 1.82 -2.86
N VAL A 87 1.28 2.32 -2.52
CA VAL A 87 1.67 3.72 -2.70
C VAL A 87 3.02 3.76 -3.40
N TYR A 88 3.18 4.66 -4.36
CA TYR A 88 4.44 4.86 -5.09
C TYR A 88 5.22 6.02 -4.49
N GLN A 89 6.55 5.89 -4.49
CA GLN A 89 7.42 6.96 -4.03
C GLN A 89 7.40 8.11 -5.04
N GLY A 90 6.63 9.16 -4.74
CA GLY A 90 6.48 10.32 -5.61
C GLY A 90 7.66 11.31 -5.60
N ASN A 91 8.62 11.16 -4.68
CA ASN A 91 9.78 12.03 -4.61
C ASN A 91 10.65 11.87 -5.86
N GLY A 92 10.82 12.93 -6.65
CA GLY A 92 11.49 12.90 -7.96
C GLY A 92 10.59 12.69 -9.17
N THR A 93 9.25 12.70 -9.01
CA THR A 93 8.28 12.62 -10.13
C THR A 93 7.72 13.98 -10.56
N ARG A 94 7.97 15.02 -9.77
CA ARG A 94 7.64 16.40 -10.09
C ARG A 94 8.93 17.06 -10.59
N GLU A 95 9.08 17.14 -11.90
CA GLU A 95 9.88 18.19 -12.53
C GLU A 95 9.14 19.52 -12.40
#